data_AF-X0Z9I4-F1
#
_entry.id   AF-X0Z9I4-F1
#
_cell.length_a   1.000
_cell.length_b   1.000
_cell.length_c   1.000
_cell.angle_alpha   90.00
_cell.angle_beta   90.00
_cell.angle_gamma   90.00
#
_symmetry.space_group_name_H-M   'P 1'
#
loop_
_entity.id
_entity.type
_entity.pdbx_description
1 polymer ?
#
loop_
_entity_poly.entity_id
_entity_poly.type
_entity_poly.pdbx_seq_one_letter_code
_entity_poly.pdbx_strand_id
1 'polypeptide(L)'
;MRKRLTLRYKDKEIEVKIPRGNLMYVIKPEDLPGLENEQRSIKHSLENPIGSAPLSQEVKKGMKVVIMADDITRPTPRERILPALLDGLNESGILDRDITVLIALGTHRYMSKEEIEHCFGKRLTERVT
;
A
#
# COMPACT_ATOMS: atom_id res chain seq x y z
N MET A 1 22.09 31.38 19.39
CA MET A 1 21.48 30.06 19.67
C MET A 1 21.26 29.28 18.37
N ARG A 2 21.41 27.95 18.38
CA ARG A 2 21.13 27.06 17.23
C ARG A 2 19.85 26.26 17.47
N LYS A 3 19.05 26.02 16.44
CA LYS A 3 17.90 25.09 16.46
C LYS A 3 18.36 23.72 15.92
N ARG A 4 18.00 22.64 16.61
CA ARG A 4 18.22 21.26 16.18
C ARG A 4 17.01 20.79 15.38
N LEU A 5 17.24 20.11 14.26
CA LEU A 5 16.22 19.46 13.45
C LEU A 5 16.69 18.06 13.10
N THR A 6 15.74 17.13 13.03
CA THR A 6 15.99 15.75 12.64
C THR A 6 15.47 15.54 11.22
N LEU A 7 16.29 15.01 10.33
CA LEU A 7 15.94 14.72 8.94
C LEU A 7 16.07 13.22 8.68
N ARG A 8 15.12 12.63 7.95
CA ARG A 8 15.25 11.25 7.47
C ARG A 8 16.27 11.19 6.33
N TYR A 9 17.17 10.24 6.42
CA TYR A 9 18.20 9.96 5.42
C TYR A 9 18.35 8.45 5.27
N LYS A 10 17.74 7.90 4.21
CA LYS A 10 17.61 6.45 3.99
C LYS A 10 16.94 5.76 5.20
N ASP A 11 17.64 4.81 5.80
CA ASP A 11 17.27 4.02 6.97
C ASP A 11 17.61 4.72 8.30
N LYS A 12 18.09 5.96 8.28
CA LYS A 12 18.60 6.67 9.45
C LYS A 12 17.98 8.05 9.59
N GLU A 13 18.20 8.63 10.75
CA GLU A 13 17.91 10.03 11.02
C GLU A 13 19.22 10.79 11.25
N ILE A 14 19.31 11.98 10.68
CA ILE A 14 20.45 12.88 10.86
C ILE A 14 20.00 14.13 11.62
N GLU A 15 20.80 14.54 12.61
CA GLU A 15 20.57 15.79 13.32
C GLU A 15 21.34 16.93 12.65
N VAL A 16 20.64 18.01 12.30
CA VAL A 16 21.23 19.24 11.78
C VAL A 16 21.06 20.38 12.77
N LYS A 17 22.10 21.21 12.91
CA LYS A 17 22.14 22.36 13.84
C LYS A 17 22.21 23.66 13.06
N ILE A 18 21.08 24.36 12.94
CA ILE A 18 20.97 25.60 12.15
C ILE A 18 21.03 26.82 13.09
N PRO A 19 21.94 27.80 12.88
CA PRO A 19 21.90 29.08 13.58
C PRO A 19 20.54 29.76 13.41
N ARG A 20 19.93 30.24 14.51
CA ARG A 20 18.57 30.81 14.46
C ARG A 20 18.43 31.97 13.48
N GLY A 21 19.46 32.81 13.31
CA GLY A 21 19.45 33.92 12.34
C GLY A 21 19.37 33.47 10.88
N ASN A 22 19.67 32.20 10.59
CA ASN A 22 19.63 31.63 9.24
C ASN A 22 18.38 30.77 9.01
N LEU A 23 17.54 30.58 10.03
CA LEU A 23 16.37 29.70 9.95
C LEU A 23 15.09 30.54 9.79
N MET A 24 14.52 30.53 8.59
CA MET A 24 13.24 31.21 8.32
C MET A 24 12.05 30.38 8.81
N TYR A 25 11.87 29.17 8.27
CA TYR A 25 10.73 28.30 8.58
C TYR A 25 11.12 26.82 8.62
N VAL A 26 10.28 26.02 9.26
CA VAL A 26 10.29 24.55 9.19
C VAL A 26 8.89 24.13 8.77
N ILE A 27 8.77 23.50 7.61
CA ILE A 27 7.50 23.02 7.07
C ILE A 27 7.52 21.49 7.16
N LYS A 28 6.50 20.91 7.79
CA LYS A 28 6.31 19.46 7.88
C LYS A 28 4.82 19.12 7.74
N PRO A 29 4.49 17.92 7.24
CA PRO A 29 3.11 17.44 7.31
C PRO A 29 2.64 17.33 8.76
N GLU A 30 1.33 17.37 8.95
CA GLU A 30 0.71 17.00 10.21
C GLU A 30 0.76 15.49 10.39
N ASP A 31 1.21 15.04 11.56
CA ASP A 31 1.25 13.63 11.91
C ASP A 31 -0.15 13.19 12.34
N LEU A 32 -0.85 12.45 11.48
CA LEU A 32 -2.17 11.92 11.80
C LEU A 32 -2.07 10.64 12.64
N PRO A 33 -2.99 10.41 13.59
CA PRO A 33 -3.04 9.14 14.30
C PRO A 33 -3.29 8.00 13.31
N GLY A 34 -2.60 6.88 13.54
CA GLY A 34 -2.86 5.66 12.80
C GLY A 34 -4.26 5.09 13.08
N LEU A 35 -4.69 4.15 12.24
CA LEU A 35 -5.95 3.44 12.44
C LEU A 35 -5.86 2.54 13.69
N GLU A 36 -6.91 2.55 14.52
CA GLU A 36 -6.99 1.69 15.73
C GLU A 36 -6.95 0.20 15.38
N ASN A 37 -7.66 -0.19 14.32
CA ASN A 37 -7.65 -1.55 13.80
C ASN A 37 -7.65 -1.51 12.27
N GLU A 38 -6.46 -1.57 11.68
CA GLU A 38 -6.31 -1.42 10.24
C GLU A 38 -7.02 -2.53 9.44
N GLN A 39 -6.98 -3.79 9.91
CA GLN A 39 -7.64 -4.90 9.22
C GLN A 39 -9.15 -4.66 9.10
N ARG A 40 -9.77 -4.22 10.20
CA ARG A 40 -11.20 -3.86 10.21
C ARG A 40 -11.47 -2.65 9.30
N SER A 41 -10.62 -1.64 9.33
CA SER A 41 -10.77 -0.46 8.47
C SER A 41 -10.68 -0.79 6.98
N ILE A 42 -9.76 -1.67 6.58
CA ILE A 42 -9.62 -2.15 5.20
C ILE A 42 -10.87 -2.92 4.77
N LYS A 43 -11.35 -3.86 5.60
CA LYS A 43 -12.57 -4.61 5.28
C LYS A 43 -13.78 -3.68 5.16
N HIS A 44 -13.95 -2.76 6.10
CA HIS A 44 -15.04 -1.80 6.09
C HIS A 44 -15.04 -0.91 4.83
N SER A 45 -13.87 -0.48 4.34
CA SER A 45 -13.79 0.35 3.14
C SER A 45 -14.16 -0.42 1.86
N LEU A 46 -13.86 -1.72 1.79
CA LEU A 46 -14.26 -2.59 0.68
C LEU A 46 -15.78 -2.83 0.67
N GLU A 47 -16.40 -2.94 1.84
CA GLU A 47 -17.84 -3.15 2.01
C GLU A 47 -18.66 -1.87 1.80
N ASN A 48 -18.07 -0.70 2.05
CA ASN A 48 -18.74 0.61 2.02
C ASN A 48 -18.00 1.59 1.09
N PRO A 49 -17.98 1.34 -0.24
CA PRO A 49 -17.29 2.20 -1.18
C PRO A 49 -17.96 3.56 -1.34
N ILE A 50 -17.17 4.55 -1.77
CA ILE A 50 -17.65 5.91 -2.01
C ILE A 50 -18.02 6.04 -3.50
N GLY A 51 -19.31 6.24 -3.79
CA GLY A 51 -19.76 6.56 -5.15
C GLY A 51 -19.86 5.36 -6.12
N SER A 52 -19.80 4.13 -5.62
CA SER A 52 -20.02 2.89 -6.40
C SER A 52 -20.76 1.84 -5.58
N ALA A 53 -21.12 0.71 -6.20
CA ALA A 53 -21.56 -0.46 -5.45
C ALA A 53 -20.35 -1.20 -4.83
N PRO A 54 -20.56 -1.97 -3.74
CA PRO A 54 -19.53 -2.85 -3.19
C PRO A 54 -19.02 -3.85 -4.22
N LEU A 55 -17.75 -4.27 -4.09
CA LEU A 55 -17.11 -5.18 -5.03
C LEU A 55 -17.91 -6.48 -5.23
N SER A 56 -18.55 -6.97 -4.17
CA SER A 56 -19.40 -8.18 -4.20
C SER A 56 -20.64 -8.07 -5.08
N GLN A 57 -21.05 -6.85 -5.45
CA GLN A 57 -22.15 -6.61 -6.38
C GLN A 57 -21.67 -6.39 -7.82
N GLU A 58 -20.40 -6.02 -7.99
CA GLU A 58 -19.78 -5.73 -9.29
C GLU A 58 -19.20 -6.99 -9.95
N VAL A 59 -18.78 -7.98 -9.14
CA VAL A 59 -18.22 -9.24 -9.66
C VAL A 59 -19.23 -10.37 -9.63
N LYS A 60 -19.06 -11.34 -10.55
CA LYS A 60 -19.89 -12.54 -10.64
C LYS A 60 -19.01 -13.77 -10.78
N LYS A 61 -19.46 -14.89 -10.20
CA LYS A 61 -18.78 -16.19 -10.31
C LYS A 61 -18.37 -16.48 -11.76
N GLY A 62 -17.09 -16.82 -11.94
CA GLY A 62 -16.49 -17.16 -13.23
C GLY A 62 -15.92 -15.98 -14.03
N MET A 63 -16.01 -14.75 -13.51
CA MET A 63 -15.25 -13.62 -14.05
C MET A 63 -13.75 -13.78 -13.80
N LYS A 64 -12.95 -13.19 -14.68
CA LYS A 64 -11.50 -13.01 -14.49
C LYS A 64 -11.24 -11.58 -14.02
N VAL A 65 -10.41 -11.43 -13.00
CA VAL A 65 -10.14 -10.14 -12.35
C VAL A 65 -8.66 -9.83 -12.45
N VAL A 66 -8.34 -8.61 -12.86
CA VAL A 66 -6.98 -8.08 -12.81
C VAL A 66 -6.92 -7.02 -11.73
N ILE A 67 -6.00 -7.17 -10.78
CA ILE A 67 -5.72 -6.20 -9.74
C ILE A 67 -4.43 -5.48 -10.11
N MET A 68 -4.51 -4.16 -10.31
CA MET A 68 -3.31 -3.35 -10.48
C MET A 68 -2.71 -3.02 -9.12
N ALA A 69 -1.44 -3.36 -8.91
CA ALA A 69 -0.68 -2.99 -7.72
C ALA A 69 0.53 -2.15 -8.11
N ASP A 70 0.89 -1.17 -7.30
CA ASP A 70 2.05 -0.31 -7.52
C ASP A 70 3.36 -1.01 -7.15
N ASP A 71 4.48 -0.49 -7.67
CA ASP A 71 5.82 -1.09 -7.50
C ASP A 71 6.54 -0.68 -6.19
N ILE A 72 7.73 -1.24 -5.95
CA ILE A 72 8.53 -0.99 -4.73
C ILE A 72 8.81 0.49 -4.42
N THR A 73 8.66 1.40 -5.39
CA THR A 73 8.89 2.84 -5.16
C THR A 73 7.75 3.51 -4.39
N ARG A 74 6.62 2.82 -4.18
CA ARG A 74 5.48 3.32 -3.40
C ARG A 74 5.39 2.67 -2.02
N PRO A 75 5.08 3.46 -0.97
CA PRO A 75 5.00 2.97 0.41
C PRO A 75 3.69 2.23 0.72
N THR A 76 2.94 1.80 -0.28
CA THR A 76 1.62 1.17 -0.12
C THR A 76 1.74 -0.14 0.67
N PRO A 77 0.94 -0.33 1.74
CA PRO A 77 0.98 -1.54 2.57
C PRO A 77 0.25 -2.72 1.90
N ARG A 78 0.79 -3.21 0.78
CA ARG A 78 0.16 -4.23 -0.08
C ARG A 78 -0.11 -5.54 0.64
N GLU A 79 0.85 -6.02 1.44
CA GLU A 79 0.72 -7.23 2.24
C GLU A 79 -0.46 -7.14 3.24
N ARG A 80 -0.88 -5.92 3.61
CA ARG A 80 -2.00 -5.68 4.53
C ARG A 80 -3.33 -5.52 3.78
N ILE A 81 -3.30 -4.89 2.60
CA ILE A 81 -4.50 -4.58 1.79
C ILE A 81 -4.94 -5.77 0.91
N LEU A 82 -4.04 -6.35 0.14
CA LEU A 82 -4.39 -7.30 -0.90
C LEU A 82 -5.00 -8.60 -0.37
N PRO A 83 -4.57 -9.18 0.77
CA PRO A 83 -5.25 -10.36 1.31
C PRO A 83 -6.74 -10.12 1.55
N ALA A 84 -7.12 -8.98 2.13
CA ALA A 84 -8.53 -8.65 2.38
C ALA A 84 -9.32 -8.49 1.06
N LEU A 85 -8.70 -7.91 0.03
CA LEU A 85 -9.30 -7.78 -1.31
C LEU A 85 -9.51 -9.15 -1.97
N LEU A 86 -8.50 -10.02 -1.93
CA LEU A 86 -8.56 -11.37 -2.48
C LEU A 86 -9.62 -12.21 -1.76
N ASP A 87 -9.70 -12.11 -0.43
CA ASP A 87 -10.70 -12.81 0.37
C ASP A 87 -12.13 -12.34 -0.01
N GLY A 88 -12.35 -11.03 -0.17
CA GLY A 88 -13.64 -10.51 -0.63
C GLY A 88 -14.02 -10.94 -2.06
N LEU A 89 -13.05 -11.06 -2.96
CA LEU A 89 -13.26 -11.61 -4.31
C LEU A 89 -13.61 -13.11 -4.27
N ASN A 90 -12.94 -13.89 -3.42
CA ASN A 90 -13.23 -15.31 -3.22
C ASN A 90 -14.63 -15.51 -2.60
N GLU A 91 -15.02 -14.72 -1.61
CA GLU A 91 -16.37 -14.72 -1.03
C GLU A 91 -17.45 -14.44 -2.10
N SER A 92 -17.10 -13.67 -3.13
CA SER A 92 -17.96 -13.37 -4.28
C SER A 92 -17.87 -14.41 -5.41
N GLY A 93 -17.14 -15.51 -5.20
CA GLY A 93 -17.05 -16.65 -6.12
C GLY A 93 -15.98 -16.53 -7.21
N ILE A 94 -15.04 -15.60 -7.09
CA ILE A 94 -13.87 -15.50 -7.98
C ILE A 94 -12.74 -16.34 -7.39
N LEU A 95 -12.28 -17.36 -8.12
CA LEU A 95 -11.23 -18.25 -7.64
C LEU A 95 -9.86 -17.59 -7.85
N ASP A 96 -8.89 -17.90 -6.98
CA ASP A 96 -7.53 -17.33 -7.08
C ASP A 96 -6.88 -17.54 -8.46
N ARG A 97 -7.16 -18.67 -9.12
CA ARG A 97 -6.69 -18.95 -10.49
C ARG A 97 -7.23 -18.01 -11.57
N ASP A 98 -8.32 -17.31 -11.27
CA ASP A 98 -8.99 -16.36 -12.15
C ASP A 98 -8.62 -14.91 -11.78
N ILE A 99 -7.69 -14.72 -10.83
CA ILE A 99 -7.17 -13.43 -10.39
C ILE A 99 -5.72 -13.29 -10.86
N THR A 100 -5.40 -12.14 -11.44
CA THR A 100 -4.02 -11.76 -11.80
C THR A 100 -3.64 -10.46 -11.12
N VAL A 101 -2.46 -10.41 -10.49
CA VAL A 101 -1.92 -9.18 -9.91
C VAL A 101 -0.90 -8.58 -10.87
N LEU A 102 -1.26 -7.47 -11.50
CA LEU A 102 -0.40 -6.76 -12.43
C LEU A 102 0.36 -5.64 -11.70
N ILE A 103 1.69 -5.78 -11.63
CA ILE A 103 2.56 -4.74 -11.07
C ILE A 103 2.69 -3.58 -12.07
N ALA A 104 2.11 -2.44 -11.73
CA ALA A 104 2.07 -1.23 -12.54
C ALA A 104 3.38 -0.42 -12.40
N LEU A 105 4.41 -0.83 -13.15
CA LEU A 105 5.75 -0.22 -13.12
C LEU A 105 5.80 1.19 -13.73
N GLY A 106 4.88 1.52 -14.62
CA GLY A 106 5.02 2.72 -15.46
C GLY A 106 6.32 2.64 -16.29
N THR A 107 7.22 3.60 -16.09
CA THR A 107 8.54 3.64 -16.77
C THR A 107 9.68 3.04 -15.94
N HIS A 108 9.38 2.45 -14.78
CA HIS A 108 10.40 1.87 -13.92
C HIS A 108 10.87 0.51 -14.45
N ARG A 109 12.05 0.08 -13.97
CA ARG A 109 12.57 -1.26 -14.26
C ARG A 109 11.68 -2.35 -13.65
N TYR A 110 11.79 -3.56 -14.18
CA TYR A 110 11.21 -4.73 -13.53
C TYR A 110 11.79 -4.92 -12.12
N MET A 111 10.92 -5.37 -11.23
CA MET A 111 11.29 -5.78 -9.87
C MET A 111 11.93 -7.17 -9.91
N SER A 112 12.90 -7.41 -9.03
CA SER A 112 13.40 -8.76 -8.79
C SER A 112 12.35 -9.60 -8.04
N LYS A 113 12.51 -10.93 -8.06
CA LYS A 113 11.60 -11.82 -7.33
C LYS A 113 11.61 -11.50 -5.82
N GLU A 114 12.79 -11.21 -5.28
CA GLU A 114 12.99 -10.86 -3.88
C GLU A 114 12.30 -9.53 -3.52
N GLU A 115 12.36 -8.55 -4.42
CA GLU A 115 11.65 -7.27 -4.24
C GLU A 115 10.13 -7.46 -4.26
N ILE A 116 9.62 -8.35 -5.13
CA ILE A 116 8.20 -8.69 -5.19
C ILE A 116 7.78 -9.39 -3.89
N GLU A 117 8.50 -10.43 -3.47
CA GLU A 117 8.19 -11.13 -2.22
C GLU A 117 8.26 -10.19 -1.00
N HIS A 118 9.21 -9.25 -0.98
CA HIS A 118 9.31 -8.24 0.07
C HIS A 118 8.12 -7.26 0.09
N CYS A 119 7.64 -6.83 -1.08
CA CYS A 119 6.55 -5.86 -1.17
C CYS A 119 5.16 -6.48 -0.92
N PHE A 120 4.96 -7.70 -1.40
CA PHE A 120 3.65 -8.35 -1.45
C PHE A 120 3.46 -9.41 -0.38
N GLY A 121 4.56 -9.92 0.21
CA GLY A 121 4.56 -11.03 1.13
C GLY A 121 4.51 -12.37 0.41
N LYS A 122 5.25 -13.34 0.93
CA LYS A 122 5.39 -14.68 0.33
C LYS A 122 4.04 -15.40 0.14
N ARG A 123 3.13 -15.26 1.11
CA ARG A 123 1.80 -15.86 1.05
C ARG A 123 0.99 -15.37 -0.15
N LEU A 124 1.12 -14.09 -0.53
CA LEU A 124 0.38 -13.55 -1.65
C LEU A 124 0.98 -14.02 -2.97
N THR A 125 2.30 -13.97 -3.10
CA THR A 125 3.02 -14.39 -4.32
C THR A 125 2.88 -15.88 -4.63
N GLU A 126 2.54 -16.70 -3.64
CA GLU A 126 2.23 -18.13 -3.82
C GLU A 126 0.74 -18.39 -4.13
N ARG A 127 -0.15 -17.45 -3.78
CA ARG A 127 -1.61 -17.58 -3.91
C ARG A 127 -2.09 -17.22 -5.32
N VAL A 128 -1.56 -16.14 -5.88
CA VAL A 128 -1.97 -15.57 -7.17
C VAL A 128 -0.75 -15.28 -8.04
N THR A 129 -0.95 -15.27 -9.36
CA THR A 129 0.11 -14.99 -10.35
C THR A 129 0.07 -13.54 -10.82
#